data_AF-A0A022KZV8-F1
#
_entry.id   AF-A0A022KZV8-F1
#
_cell.length_a   1.000
_cell.length_b   1.000
_cell.length_c   1.000
_cell.angle_alpha   90.00
_cell.angle_beta   90.00
_cell.angle_gamma   90.00
#
_symmetry.space_group_name_H-M   'P 1'
#
loop_
_entity.id
_entity.type
_entity.pdbx_description
1 polymer ?
#
loop_
_entity_poly.entity_id
_entity_poly.type
_entity_poly.pdbx_seq_one_letter_code
_entity_poly.pdbx_strand_id
1 'polypeptide(L)'
;MDWNSTEPTDGDWVVWWSRLDDRYQVEVTRDPDNTTRAKLTIYDRANNNAEVHAEQVDLAYGAAFGPDTGDVDQWMAIALNVVD
;
A
#
# COMPACT_ATOMS: atom_id res chain seq x y z
N MET A 1 -13.64 1.32 -4.65
CA MET A 1 -12.59 2.32 -4.91
C MET A 1 -13.11 3.34 -5.91
N ASP A 2 -13.01 4.62 -5.58
CA ASP A 2 -13.16 5.69 -6.57
C ASP A 2 -11.76 6.03 -7.13
N TRP A 3 -11.48 5.63 -8.36
CA TRP A 3 -10.15 5.82 -8.97
C TRP A 3 -9.81 7.28 -9.27
N ASN A 4 -10.80 8.18 -9.30
CA ASN A 4 -10.53 9.61 -9.49
C ASN A 4 -10.27 10.32 -8.16
N SER A 5 -10.47 9.64 -7.03
CA SER A 5 -10.11 10.18 -5.72
C SER A 5 -8.60 10.29 -5.58
N THR A 6 -8.14 11.33 -4.86
CA THR A 6 -6.77 11.48 -4.38
C THR A 6 -6.61 10.95 -2.96
N GLU A 7 -7.51 10.08 -2.54
CA GLU A 7 -7.54 9.44 -1.23
C GLU A 7 -7.37 7.92 -1.40
N PRO A 8 -6.77 7.24 -0.42
CA PRO A 8 -6.71 5.78 -0.41
C PRO A 8 -8.11 5.18 -0.17
N THR A 9 -8.25 3.88 -0.37
CA THR A 9 -9.53 3.17 -0.21
C THR A 9 -10.08 3.23 1.21
N ASP A 10 -9.18 3.21 2.19
CA ASP A 10 -9.50 3.21 3.63
C ASP A 10 -8.57 4.19 4.36
N GLY A 11 -8.96 5.47 4.38
CA GLY A 11 -8.11 6.58 4.84
C GLY A 11 -7.67 6.54 6.29
N ASP A 12 -8.41 5.86 7.18
CA ASP A 12 -8.09 5.83 8.62
C ASP A 12 -6.95 4.85 8.95
N TRP A 13 -6.76 3.81 8.13
CA TRP A 13 -5.80 2.74 8.39
C TRP A 13 -4.62 2.73 7.41
N VAL A 14 -4.76 3.43 6.29
CA VAL A 14 -3.70 3.52 5.28
C VAL A 14 -2.61 4.48 5.73
N VAL A 15 -1.40 3.93 5.94
CA VAL A 15 -0.22 4.72 6.31
C VAL A 15 0.49 5.31 5.12
N TRP A 16 0.35 4.67 3.96
CA TRP A 16 0.95 5.10 2.73
C TRP A 16 0.22 4.49 1.55
N TRP A 17 0.14 5.23 0.45
CA TRP A 17 -0.33 4.70 -0.81
C TRP A 17 0.35 5.42 -1.97
N SER A 18 0.37 4.77 -3.12
CA SER A 18 0.87 5.35 -4.36
C SER A 18 0.17 4.74 -5.57
N ARG A 19 0.23 5.44 -6.70
CA ARG A 19 -0.22 4.93 -8.00
C ARG A 19 0.96 4.70 -8.92
N LEU A 20 0.96 3.53 -9.55
CA LEU A 20 1.93 3.14 -10.58
C LEU A 20 1.21 3.08 -11.93
N ASP A 21 1.76 3.79 -12.91
CA ASP A 21 1.33 3.81 -14.33
C ASP A 21 -0.17 4.05 -14.58
N ASP A 22 -0.85 4.78 -13.69
CA ASP A 22 -2.32 5.01 -13.69
C ASP A 22 -3.17 3.72 -13.75
N ARG A 23 -2.54 2.58 -13.45
CA ARG A 23 -3.14 1.24 -13.53
C ARG A 23 -3.16 0.55 -12.19
N TYR A 24 -2.07 0.65 -11.43
CA TYR A 24 -1.94 -0.04 -10.15
C TYR A 24 -2.03 0.96 -9.00
N GLN A 25 -2.77 0.59 -7.96
CA GLN A 25 -2.80 1.32 -6.70
C GLN A 25 -2.20 0.43 -5.62
N VAL A 26 -1.15 0.93 -4.99
CA VAL A 26 -0.45 0.25 -3.90
C VAL A 26 -0.87 0.94 -2.63
N GLU A 27 -1.38 0.19 -1.66
CA GLU A 27 -1.78 0.69 -0.36
C GLU A 27 -1.11 -0.12 0.74
N VAL A 28 -0.63 0.57 1.76
CA VAL A 28 -0.08 -0.04 2.96
C VAL A 28 -1.00 0.32 4.12
N THR A 29 -1.68 -0.69 4.65
CA THR A 29 -2.69 -0.56 5.69
C THR A 29 -2.16 -1.15 6.99
N ARG A 30 -2.27 -0.41 8.10
CA ARG A 30 -1.87 -0.90 9.42
C ARG A 30 -2.59 -2.19 9.77
N ASP A 31 -1.85 -3.11 10.37
CA ASP A 31 -2.44 -4.28 11.00
C ASP A 31 -3.07 -3.84 12.35
N PRO A 32 -4.39 -4.03 12.55
CA PRO A 32 -5.07 -3.59 13.77
C PRO A 32 -4.59 -4.36 15.01
N ASP A 33 -4.06 -5.57 14.83
CA ASP A 33 -3.59 -6.44 15.90
C ASP A 33 -2.07 -6.35 16.12
N ASN A 34 -1.34 -5.68 15.22
CA ASN A 34 0.12 -5.59 15.29
C ASN A 34 0.66 -4.22 14.85
N THR A 35 1.14 -3.44 15.82
CA THR A 35 1.62 -2.08 15.58
C THR A 35 2.94 -1.99 14.82
N THR A 36 3.69 -3.07 14.63
CA THR A 36 4.96 -3.08 13.87
C THR A 36 4.82 -3.72 12.50
N ARG A 37 3.60 -4.09 12.10
CA ARG A 37 3.32 -4.75 10.81
C ARG A 37 2.23 -3.99 10.08
N ALA A 38 2.26 -4.10 8.77
CA ALA A 38 1.22 -3.60 7.89
C ALA A 38 0.96 -4.60 6.77
N LYS A 39 -0.17 -4.46 6.10
CA LYS A 39 -0.50 -5.19 4.88
C LYS A 39 -0.26 -4.27 3.69
N LEU A 40 0.65 -4.65 2.81
CA LEU A 40 0.79 -4.05 1.49
C LEU A 40 -0.18 -4.75 0.54
N THR A 41 -1.04 -3.99 -0.12
CA THR A 41 -2.04 -4.49 -1.07
C THR A 41 -1.90 -3.76 -2.40
N ILE A 42 -1.93 -4.50 -3.50
CA ILE A 42 -1.84 -3.96 -4.86
C ILE A 42 -3.15 -4.26 -5.58
N TYR A 43 -3.76 -3.21 -6.12
CA TYR A 43 -5.01 -3.28 -6.87
C TYR A 43 -4.75 -2.98 -8.35
N ASP A 44 -5.28 -3.80 -9.27
CA ASP A 44 -5.20 -3.54 -10.72
C ASP A 44 -6.52 -2.96 -11.23
N ARG A 45 -6.48 -1.72 -11.69
CA ARG A 45 -7.60 -1.03 -12.32
C ARG A 45 -8.12 -1.75 -13.56
N ALA A 46 -7.22 -2.32 -14.37
CA ALA A 46 -7.60 -3.05 -15.57
C ALA A 46 -8.41 -4.32 -15.25
N ASN A 47 -8.25 -4.84 -14.04
CA ASN A 47 -8.98 -5.99 -13.52
C ASN A 47 -10.08 -5.59 -12.52
N ASN A 48 -10.84 -4.54 -12.83
CA ASN A 48 -11.95 -4.05 -12.01
C ASN A 48 -11.55 -3.74 -10.56
N ASN A 49 -10.34 -3.20 -10.39
CA ASN A 49 -9.75 -2.85 -9.09
C ASN A 49 -9.61 -4.07 -8.16
N ALA A 50 -9.42 -5.27 -8.72
CA ALA A 50 -9.17 -6.47 -7.95
C ALA A 50 -7.82 -6.41 -7.25
N GLU A 51 -7.76 -6.96 -6.03
CA GLU A 51 -6.50 -7.27 -5.35
C GLU A 51 -5.72 -8.28 -6.22
N VAL A 52 -4.56 -7.88 -6.70
CA VAL A 52 -3.65 -8.73 -7.48
C VAL A 52 -2.49 -9.25 -6.63
N HIS A 53 -2.18 -8.56 -5.54
CA HIS A 53 -1.17 -9.00 -4.58
C HIS A 53 -1.45 -8.43 -3.19
N ALA A 54 -1.08 -9.21 -2.18
CA ALA A 54 -1.18 -8.84 -0.79
C ALA A 54 -0.08 -9.53 0.02
N GLU A 55 0.70 -8.76 0.78
CA GLU A 55 1.70 -9.32 1.69
C GLU A 55 1.84 -8.52 2.98
N GLN A 56 2.38 -9.16 4.01
CA GLN A 56 2.67 -8.50 5.28
C GLN A 56 4.08 -7.90 5.24
N VAL A 57 4.16 -6.59 5.48
CA VAL A 57 5.40 -5.82 5.50
C VAL A 57 5.68 -5.31 6.91
N ASP A 58 6.96 -5.07 7.20
CA ASP A 58 7.37 -4.39 8.42
C ASP A 58 7.08 -2.89 8.34
N LEU A 59 6.89 -2.29 9.51
CA LEU A 59 6.52 -0.90 9.68
C LEU A 59 7.47 -0.26 10.70
N ALA A 60 8.41 0.57 10.26
CA ALA A 60 9.37 1.20 11.16
C ALA A 60 8.63 2.12 12.15
N TYR A 61 8.92 1.94 13.44
CA TYR A 61 8.26 2.67 14.55
C TYR A 61 6.71 2.62 14.48
N GLY A 62 6.16 1.58 13.87
CA GLY A 62 4.73 1.45 13.62
C GLY A 62 4.11 2.53 12.75
N ALA A 63 4.94 3.21 11.95
CA ALA A 63 4.59 4.41 11.21
C ALA A 63 3.88 5.46 12.07
N ALA A 64 4.22 5.59 13.36
CA ALA A 64 3.56 6.50 14.29
C ALA A 64 3.58 7.97 13.80
N PHE A 65 4.58 8.32 12.98
CA PHE A 65 4.76 9.64 12.36
C PHE A 65 4.60 9.60 10.83
N GLY A 66 3.98 8.55 10.30
CA GLY A 66 4.07 8.18 8.90
C GLY A 66 5.21 7.18 8.63
N PRO A 67 5.31 6.69 7.40
CA PRO A 67 6.30 5.70 7.01
C PRO A 67 7.72 6.29 6.95
N ASP A 68 8.74 5.47 7.23
CA ASP A 68 10.12 5.85 6.99
C ASP A 68 10.47 5.75 5.49
N THR A 69 11.52 6.45 5.05
CA THR A 69 11.97 6.37 3.63
C THR A 69 12.40 4.95 3.26
N GLY A 70 13.06 4.23 4.17
CA GLY A 70 13.45 2.83 3.93
C GLY A 70 12.26 1.89 3.80
N ASP A 71 11.18 2.15 4.55
CA ASP A 71 9.92 1.40 4.41
C ASP A 71 9.30 1.65 3.03
N VAL A 72 9.20 2.92 2.60
CA VAL A 72 8.64 3.29 1.30
C VAL A 72 9.44 2.69 0.15
N ASP A 73 10.77 2.75 0.20
CA ASP A 73 11.64 2.14 -0.82
C ASP A 73 11.43 0.63 -0.91
N GLN A 74 11.29 -0.06 0.23
CA GLN A 74 11.01 -1.49 0.27
C GLN A 74 9.64 -1.81 -0.36
N TRP A 75 8.60 -1.07 0.02
CA TRP A 75 7.24 -1.28 -0.50
C TRP A 75 7.14 -1.01 -2.00
N MET A 76 7.85 0.02 -2.47
CA MET A 76 7.90 0.33 -3.88
C MET A 76 8.67 -0.72 -4.67
N ALA A 77 9.77 -1.25 -4.13
CA ALA A 77 10.51 -2.36 -4.75
C ALA A 77 9.64 -3.63 -4.87
N ILE A 78 8.88 -3.95 -3.82
CA ILE A 78 7.89 -5.05 -3.84
C ILE A 78 6.86 -4.80 -4.95
N ALA A 79 6.26 -3.62 -4.97
CA ALA A 79 5.22 -3.30 -5.93
C ALA A 79 5.72 -3.38 -7.37
N LEU A 80 6.90 -2.83 -7.65
CA LEU A 80 7.53 -2.91 -8.96
C LEU A 80 7.82 -4.35 -9.36
N ASN A 81 8.26 -5.21 -8.44
CA ASN A 81 8.50 -6.63 -8.72
C ASN A 81 7.23 -7.38 -9.13
N VAL A 82 6.08 -7.02 -8.57
CA VAL A 82 4.79 -7.67 -8.85
C VAL A 82 4.20 -7.20 -10.18
N VAL A 83 4.43 -5.93 -10.57
CA VAL A 83 3.78 -5.32 -11.75
C VAL A 83 4.65 -5.34 -13.01
N ASP A 84 5.95 -5.68 -12.92
CA ASP A 84 6.85 -5.92 -14.07
C ASP A 84 6.47 -7.22 -14.83
#